data_AF-I1A5E4-F1
#
_entry.id   AF-I1A5E4-F1
#
_cell.length_a   1.000
_cell.length_b   1.000
_cell.length_c   1.000
_cell.angle_alpha   90.00
_cell.angle_beta   90.00
_cell.angle_gamma   90.00
#
_symmetry.space_group_name_H-M   'P 1'
#
loop_
_entity.id
_entity.type
_entity.pdbx_description
1 polymer ?
#
loop_
_entity_poly.entity_id
_entity_poly.type
_entity_poly.pdbx_seq_one_letter_code
_entity_poly.pdbx_strand_id
1 'polypeptide(L)'
;MSKINDFLKKIHSFQWIYIGLWALWAILLITLVLLSTLYKAPADVDGKAFHSNVVASVALLFLIVFFSAIVSTVVVQLYLSKKGLRRSMAKSGGKK
;
A
#
# COMPACT_ATOMS: atom_id res chain seq x y z
N MET A 1 1.14 12.74 24.79
CA MET A 1 0.69 11.43 24.30
C MET A 1 -0.83 11.22 24.31
N SER A 2 -1.64 11.96 25.09
CA SER A 2 -3.11 11.77 25.12
C SER A 2 -3.83 12.08 23.80
N LYS A 3 -3.42 13.15 23.10
CA LYS A 3 -4.05 13.55 21.83
C LYS A 3 -3.96 12.47 20.75
N ILE A 4 -2.85 11.76 20.64
CA ILE A 4 -2.66 10.70 19.64
C ILE A 4 -3.62 9.54 19.92
N ASN A 5 -3.78 9.16 21.19
CA ASN A 5 -4.69 8.08 21.60
C ASN A 5 -6.17 8.44 21.35
N ASP A 6 -6.55 9.71 21.52
CA ASP A 6 -7.91 10.17 21.24
C ASP A 6 -8.21 10.25 19.73
N PHE A 7 -7.21 10.65 18.91
CA PHE A 7 -7.32 10.56 17.46
C PHE A 7 -7.43 9.11 16.98
N LEU A 8 -6.63 8.19 17.55
CA LEU A 8 -6.68 6.75 17.22
C LEU A 8 -8.01 6.10 17.60
N LYS A 9 -8.64 6.51 18.71
CA LYS A 9 -9.97 6.03 19.12
C LYS A 9 -11.10 6.52 18.20
N LYS A 10 -10.93 7.67 17.54
CA LYS A 10 -11.94 8.28 16.66
C LYS A 10 -11.93 7.72 15.24
N ILE A 11 -10.89 6.97 14.88
CA ILE A 11 -10.72 6.34 13.56
C ILE A 11 -11.67 5.14 13.48
N HIS A 12 -12.66 5.21 12.58
CA HIS A 12 -13.57 4.09 12.31
C HIS A 12 -12.76 2.85 11.93
N SER A 13 -13.16 1.65 12.36
CA SER A 13 -12.48 0.37 12.07
C SER A 13 -12.14 0.15 10.59
N PHE A 14 -12.88 0.79 9.67
CA PHE A 14 -12.64 0.79 8.23
C PHE A 14 -11.36 1.55 7.80
N GLN A 15 -11.00 2.62 8.50
CA GLN A 15 -9.80 3.42 8.19
C GLN A 15 -8.51 2.73 8.65
N TRP A 16 -8.58 1.85 9.65
CA TRP A 16 -7.43 1.06 10.12
C TRP A 16 -6.90 0.08 9.07
N ILE A 17 -7.79 -0.50 8.25
CA ILE A 17 -7.40 -1.36 7.12
C ILE A 17 -6.64 -0.55 6.06
N TYR A 18 -7.08 0.67 5.79
CA TYR A 18 -6.36 1.57 4.89
C TYR A 18 -4.98 1.92 5.46
N ILE A 19 -4.90 2.31 6.73
CA ILE A 19 -3.63 2.67 7.38
C ILE A 19 -2.66 1.48 7.36
N GLY A 20 -3.11 0.28 7.71
CA GLY A 20 -2.28 -0.93 7.68
C GLY A 20 -1.80 -1.28 6.28
N LEU A 21 -2.68 -1.20 5.28
CA LEU A 21 -2.34 -1.49 3.88
C LEU A 21 -1.34 -0.47 3.32
N TRP A 22 -1.51 0.81 3.61
CA TRP A 22 -0.59 1.87 3.19
C TRP A 22 0.76 1.77 3.89
N ALA A 23 0.79 1.41 5.18
CA ALA A 23 2.03 1.14 5.89
C ALA A 23 2.80 -0.04 5.26
N LEU A 24 2.09 -1.09 4.84
CA LEU A 24 2.72 -2.23 4.16
C LEU A 24 3.34 -1.82 2.82
N TRP A 25 2.64 -1.01 2.01
CA TRP A 25 3.20 -0.44 0.78
C TRP A 25 4.41 0.46 1.02
N ALA A 26 4.37 1.29 2.07
CA ALA A 26 5.49 2.17 2.43
C ALA A 26 6.75 1.36 2.83
N ILE A 27 6.59 0.30 3.64
CA ILE A 27 7.71 -0.59 4.02
C ILE A 27 8.29 -1.26 2.76
N LEU A 28 7.44 -1.73 1.85
CA LEU A 28 7.88 -2.39 0.62
C LEU A 28 8.66 -1.41 -0.29
N LEU A 29 8.21 -0.16 -0.38
CA LEU A 29 8.94 0.91 -1.09
C LEU A 29 10.29 1.22 -0.44
N ILE A 30 10.35 1.37 0.89
CA ILE A 30 11.61 1.61 1.60
C ILE A 30 12.58 0.46 1.34
N THR A 31 12.09 -0.78 1.42
CA THR A 31 12.90 -1.98 1.16
C THR A 31 13.44 -2.00 -0.28
N LEU A 32 12.62 -1.65 -1.27
CA LEU A 32 13.05 -1.54 -2.67
C LEU A 32 14.13 -0.48 -2.87
N VAL A 33 13.96 0.71 -2.28
CA VAL A 33 14.96 1.79 -2.37
C VAL A 33 16.28 1.36 -1.73
N LEU A 34 16.22 0.72 -0.55
CA LEU A 34 17.41 0.17 0.11
C LEU A 34 18.06 -0.90 -0.76
N LEU A 35 17.30 -1.85 -1.30
CA LEU A 35 17.85 -2.90 -2.15
C LEU A 35 18.56 -2.30 -3.38
N SER A 36 17.96 -1.30 -4.00
CA SER A 36 18.49 -0.61 -5.17
C SER A 36 19.79 0.15 -4.89
N THR A 37 19.89 0.79 -3.72
CA THR A 37 21.06 1.59 -3.33
C THR A 37 22.19 0.76 -2.77
N LEU A 38 21.88 -0.37 -2.12
CA LEU A 38 22.88 -1.30 -1.59
C LEU A 38 23.38 -2.32 -2.63
N TYR A 39 22.70 -2.47 -3.78
CA TYR A 39 23.11 -3.42 -4.81
C TYR A 39 24.38 -2.95 -5.53
N LYS A 40 25.49 -3.65 -5.29
CA LYS A 40 26.77 -3.39 -5.96
C LYS A 40 26.86 -4.15 -7.28
N ALA A 41 27.42 -3.49 -8.28
CA ALA A 41 27.73 -4.10 -9.57
C ALA A 41 28.78 -5.20 -9.43
N PRO A 42 28.63 -6.35 -10.13
CA PRO A 42 29.73 -7.30 -10.29
C PRO A 42 30.89 -6.63 -11.02
N ALA A 43 32.13 -7.01 -10.68
CA ALA A 43 33.34 -6.36 -11.18
C ALA A 43 33.52 -6.46 -12.71
N ASP A 44 32.84 -7.41 -13.36
CA ASP A 44 33.00 -7.74 -14.77
C ASP A 44 31.95 -7.09 -15.71
N VAL A 45 31.11 -6.20 -15.20
CA VAL A 45 30.00 -5.60 -15.97
C VAL A 45 30.30 -4.14 -16.30
N ASP A 46 30.12 -3.74 -17.55
CA ASP A 46 30.20 -2.34 -18.00
C ASP A 46 29.34 -1.45 -17.07
N GLY A 47 30.01 -0.64 -16.24
CA GLY A 47 29.38 0.08 -15.14
C GLY A 47 28.24 1.00 -15.59
N LYS A 48 28.29 1.54 -16.83
CA LYS A 48 27.22 2.35 -17.43
C LYS A 48 25.98 1.51 -17.79
N ALA A 49 26.17 0.34 -18.40
CA ALA A 49 25.08 -0.55 -18.77
C ALA A 49 24.41 -1.16 -17.52
N PHE A 50 25.22 -1.51 -16.52
CA PHE A 50 24.72 -2.00 -15.24
C PHE A 50 23.85 -0.97 -14.52
N HIS A 51 24.31 0.28 -14.41
CA HIS A 51 23.56 1.33 -13.73
C HIS A 51 22.22 1.63 -14.43
N SER A 52 22.21 1.69 -15.77
CA SER A 52 20.98 1.88 -16.55
C SER A 52 19.97 0.76 -16.34
N ASN A 53 20.42 -0.50 -16.32
CA ASN A 53 19.55 -1.67 -16.13
C ASN A 53 18.98 -1.75 -14.71
N VAL A 54 19.77 -1.39 -13.69
CA VAL A 54 19.30 -1.30 -12.30
C VAL A 54 18.22 -0.23 -12.20
N VAL A 55 18.47 0.98 -12.70
CA VAL A 55 17.48 2.08 -12.66
C VAL A 55 16.20 1.70 -13.40
N ALA A 56 16.30 1.09 -14.59
CA ALA A 56 15.13 0.63 -15.35
C ALA A 56 14.33 -0.45 -14.61
N SER A 57 15.02 -1.41 -13.98
CA SER A 57 14.39 -2.47 -13.19
C SER A 57 13.67 -1.91 -11.96
N VAL A 58 14.28 -0.93 -11.29
CA VAL A 58 13.68 -0.25 -10.13
C VAL A 58 12.47 0.57 -10.54
N ALA A 59 12.53 1.29 -11.66
CA ALA A 59 11.40 2.04 -12.19
C ALA A 59 10.22 1.11 -12.54
N LEU A 60 10.50 -0.05 -13.13
CA LEU A 60 9.50 -1.05 -13.47
C LEU A 60 8.86 -1.64 -12.20
N LEU A 61 9.66 -2.02 -11.21
CA LEU A 61 9.16 -2.51 -9.91
C LEU A 61 8.32 -1.45 -9.20
N PHE A 62 8.76 -0.19 -9.22
CA PHE A 62 8.01 0.92 -8.65
C PHE A 62 6.64 1.08 -9.33
N LEU A 63 6.60 0.99 -10.66
CA LEU A 63 5.35 1.08 -11.43
C LEU A 63 4.39 -0.06 -11.07
N ILE A 64 4.87 -1.30 -10.97
CA ILE A 64 4.05 -2.46 -10.57
C ILE A 64 3.50 -2.26 -9.15
N VAL A 65 4.35 -1.87 -8.21
CA VAL A 65 3.99 -1.60 -6.82
C VAL A 65 2.92 -0.51 -6.75
N PHE A 66 3.08 0.57 -7.50
CA PHE A 66 2.14 1.68 -7.51
C PHE A 66 0.78 1.27 -8.11
N PHE A 67 0.78 0.55 -9.23
CA PHE A 67 -0.45 0.00 -9.81
C PHE A 67 -1.15 -0.95 -8.86
N SER A 68 -0.40 -1.85 -8.20
CA SER A 68 -0.97 -2.78 -7.23
C SER A 68 -1.53 -2.07 -6.00
N ALA A 69 -0.93 -0.95 -5.56
CA ALA A 69 -1.48 -0.13 -4.49
C ALA A 69 -2.81 0.52 -4.90
N ILE A 70 -2.91 1.06 -6.12
CA ILE A 70 -4.15 1.62 -6.67
C ILE A 70 -5.24 0.52 -6.75
N VAL A 71 -4.93 -0.64 -7.30
CA VAL A 71 -5.89 -1.76 -7.37
C VAL A 71 -6.35 -2.17 -5.98
N SER A 72 -5.41 -2.30 -5.03
CA SER A 72 -5.73 -2.70 -3.66
C SER A 72 -6.65 -1.69 -2.97
N THR A 73 -6.42 -0.39 -3.14
CA THR A 73 -7.32 0.65 -2.60
C THR A 73 -8.71 0.61 -3.24
N VAL A 74 -8.82 0.41 -4.56
CA VAL A 74 -10.12 0.28 -5.24
C VAL A 74 -10.88 -0.96 -4.77
N VAL A 75 -10.20 -2.12 -4.65
CA VAL A 75 -10.81 -3.37 -4.18
C VAL A 75 -11.29 -3.24 -2.74
N VAL A 76 -10.46 -2.66 -1.86
CA VAL A 76 -10.84 -2.38 -0.47
C VAL A 76 -12.03 -1.42 -0.45
N GLN A 77 -12.02 -0.34 -1.22
CA GLN A 77 -13.13 0.62 -1.29
C GLN A 77 -14.44 -0.05 -1.73
N LEU A 78 -14.39 -0.87 -2.79
CA LEU A 78 -15.55 -1.62 -3.28
C LEU A 78 -16.07 -2.61 -2.23
N TYR A 79 -15.18 -3.34 -1.58
CA TYR A 79 -15.54 -4.30 -0.53
C TYR A 79 -16.20 -3.61 0.67
N LEU A 80 -15.66 -2.47 1.09
CA LEU A 80 -16.18 -1.68 2.19
C LEU A 80 -17.55 -1.06 1.85
N SER A 81 -17.72 -0.52 0.65
CA SER A 81 -19.01 -0.02 0.16
C SER A 81 -20.08 -1.12 0.14
N LYS A 82 -19.74 -2.31 -0.36
CA LYS A 82 -20.66 -3.48 -0.34
C LYS A 82 -21.02 -3.91 1.08
N LYS A 83 -20.07 -3.89 2.02
CA LYS A 83 -20.29 -4.27 3.43
C LYS A 83 -21.13 -3.23 4.17
N GLY A 84 -20.94 -1.94 3.89
CA GLY A 84 -21.78 -0.85 4.40
C GLY A 84 -23.22 -0.95 3.91
N LEU A 85 -23.42 -1.21 2.61
CA LEU A 85 -24.74 -1.38 2.01
C LEU A 85 -25.51 -2.58 2.61
N ARG A 86 -24.81 -3.72 2.81
CA ARG A 86 -25.39 -4.91 3.45
C ARG A 86 -25.83 -4.66 4.90
N ARG A 87 -25.04 -3.91 5.67
CA ARG A 87 -25.41 -3.53 7.05
C ARG A 87 -26.60 -2.57 7.09
N SER A 88 -26.72 -1.66 6.13
CA SER A 88 -27.87 -0.75 6.01
C SER A 88 -29.16 -1.53 5.71
N MET A 89 -29.13 -2.46 4.74
CA MET A 89 -30.29 -3.31 4.43
C MET A 89 -30.69 -4.23 5.59
N ALA A 90 -29.74 -4.82 6.31
CA ALA A 90 -30.04 -5.65 7.49
C ALA A 90 -30.71 -4.85 8.62
N LYS A 91 -30.35 -3.57 8.78
CA LYS A 91 -30.97 -2.69 9.79
C LYS A 91 -32.36 -2.20 9.39
N SER A 92 -32.64 -2.13 8.08
CA SER A 92 -33.96 -1.75 7.55
C SER A 92 -34.95 -2.93 7.54
N GLY A 93 -34.49 -4.17 7.44
CA GLY A 93 -35.34 -5.37 7.46
C GLY A 93 -35.79 -5.83 8.86
N GLY A 94 -35.17 -5.31 9.93
CA GLY A 94 -35.49 -5.63 11.32
C GLY A 94 -36.54 -4.72 11.98
N LYS A 95 -37.13 -3.78 11.23
CA LYS A 95 -38.30 -3.01 11.67
C LYS A 95 -39.53 -3.51 10.94
N LYS A 96 -40.11 -4.60 11.43
CA LYS A 96 -41.53 -4.92 11.28
C LYS A 96 -42.04 -5.38 12.62
#